data_AF-A0A9P3N676-F1
#
_entry.id   AF-A0A9P3N676-F1
#
_cell.length_a   1.000
_cell.length_b   1.000
_cell.length_c   1.000
_cell.angle_alpha   90.00
_cell.angle_beta   90.00
_cell.angle_gamma   90.00
#
_symmetry.space_group_name_H-M   'P 1'
#
loop_
_entity.id
_entity.type
_entity.pdbx_description
1 polymer ?
#
loop_
_entity_poly.entity_id
_entity_poly.type
_entity_poly.pdbx_seq_one_letter_code
_entity_poly.pdbx_strand_id
1 'polypeptide(L)'
;MLASPSSSLATPVANAVNARLLAAVAGAPAMMQQTHLSALRCPFAGSWSSKPASPHSGAALAAGQAGVRKPRPCVVLAAAGDGARSVGASAAAASAATATATATATTAKDEAEVSQAILRANEEVAMLSEELEGMSPLAIMDRVLELYGVDAAIAFSGAEDVLLVELAASTGRPFRVFCLDTGRLNPETYRFLHQVEQHYGLRMEVLFPDAAAVEQLVGAKGLFSFYTDGHFECCSVRKVQPLKRKLRTLRAWITGQRRDQSVGTRANVPLVQVDPGNEGAGGAVGTLVKVNPLALVAGSDVWHMLEALEVPTNPLHAQGFTSIGCEPCTRPVLPHQHEREGRWWWEEAASKECGLHQPSSGAAAAAAGSKAAPAGASAAAALSALALAPSVGPGALATRGHTGVGIRAAAEAELAAAEVARREEEERERQRRREEEAEDIYVDESVVELTARDVELLLTPAAAATPEEQQRVGHLSASSWLLVVYAPWCPFCQALEPSLLHTAGVLGGEKGVNTRVAKFRGDRDMRQFARDRLNTSSFPTILSVRPRHSGQQGQQQQAALVVKMRGERRDSDSLLNFVRQLS
;
A
#
# COMPACT_ATOMS: atom_id res chain seq x y z
N MET A 1 -32.51 51.00 -33.92
CA MET A 1 -31.25 50.72 -34.64
C MET A 1 -30.08 51.06 -33.71
N LEU A 2 -28.94 50.37 -33.89
CA LEU A 2 -27.62 50.65 -33.30
C LEU A 2 -27.39 50.40 -31.78
N ALA A 3 -26.30 49.66 -31.52
CA ALA A 3 -25.31 49.75 -30.43
C ALA A 3 -25.69 49.49 -28.94
N SER A 4 -25.24 48.31 -28.47
CA SER A 4 -24.43 47.95 -27.27
C SER A 4 -23.75 49.05 -26.41
N PRO A 5 -23.16 48.74 -25.22
CA PRO A 5 -22.91 47.44 -24.56
C PRO A 5 -23.61 47.35 -23.16
N SER A 6 -23.26 46.55 -22.13
CA SER A 6 -22.20 45.56 -21.77
C SER A 6 -22.81 44.46 -20.84
N SER A 7 -22.15 43.51 -20.15
CA SER A 7 -20.74 43.25 -19.80
C SER A 7 -20.48 41.73 -19.51
N SER A 8 -19.26 41.39 -19.07
CA SER A 8 -18.76 40.08 -18.61
C SER A 8 -19.03 39.82 -17.09
N LEU A 9 -18.79 38.65 -16.46
CA LEU A 9 -17.69 37.66 -16.57
C LEU A 9 -18.13 36.19 -16.38
N ALA A 10 -17.39 35.28 -17.01
CA ALA A 10 -17.40 33.84 -16.76
C ALA A 10 -15.97 33.27 -16.91
N THR A 11 -15.61 32.27 -16.10
CA THR A 11 -14.27 31.67 -16.03
C THR A 11 -14.18 30.34 -16.83
N PRO A 12 -13.11 30.08 -17.60
CA PRO A 12 -13.01 28.86 -18.41
C PRO A 12 -12.16 27.76 -17.75
N VAL A 13 -12.79 26.68 -17.28
CA VAL A 13 -12.10 25.42 -16.91
C VAL A 13 -12.94 24.22 -17.41
N ALA A 14 -12.94 23.99 -18.73
CA ALA A 14 -13.67 22.87 -19.35
C ALA A 14 -13.12 22.52 -20.74
N ASN A 15 -11.87 22.05 -20.86
CA ASN A 15 -11.37 21.44 -22.11
C ASN A 15 -10.07 20.58 -22.01
N ALA A 16 -9.67 20.13 -20.81
CA ALA A 16 -8.39 19.41 -20.65
C ALA A 16 -8.42 17.95 -21.15
N VAL A 17 -9.55 17.25 -21.02
CA VAL A 17 -9.66 15.80 -21.27
C VAL A 17 -9.58 15.47 -22.76
N ASN A 18 -10.39 16.15 -23.61
CA ASN A 18 -10.35 15.96 -25.06
C ASN A 18 -8.97 16.26 -25.67
N ALA A 19 -8.20 17.19 -25.09
CA ALA A 19 -6.87 17.54 -25.56
C ALA A 19 -5.87 16.37 -25.44
N ARG A 20 -5.96 15.55 -24.38
CA ARG A 20 -5.08 14.38 -24.21
C ARG A 20 -5.41 13.25 -25.18
N LEU A 21 -6.70 12.91 -25.37
CA LEU A 21 -7.10 11.91 -26.36
C LEU A 21 -6.79 12.33 -27.82
N LEU A 22 -6.93 13.61 -28.16
CA LEU A 22 -6.62 14.10 -29.52
C LEU A 22 -5.12 14.24 -29.79
N ALA A 23 -4.31 14.62 -28.78
CA ALA A 23 -2.87 14.75 -28.94
C ALA A 23 -2.18 13.40 -29.25
N ALA A 24 -2.72 12.28 -28.75
CA ALA A 24 -2.24 10.94 -29.07
C ALA A 24 -2.40 10.55 -30.56
N VAL A 25 -3.27 11.24 -31.30
CA VAL A 25 -3.58 10.95 -32.72
C VAL A 25 -2.86 11.91 -33.69
N ALA A 26 -2.33 13.04 -33.21
CA ALA A 26 -1.75 14.09 -34.03
C ALA A 26 -0.30 14.44 -33.61
N GLY A 27 0.67 13.66 -34.11
CA GLY A 27 2.09 13.84 -33.78
C GLY A 27 2.71 15.13 -34.33
N ALA A 28 2.91 16.12 -33.47
CA ALA A 28 3.70 17.33 -33.74
C ALA A 28 4.47 17.79 -32.48
N PRO A 29 5.78 18.11 -32.57
CA PRO A 29 6.57 18.50 -31.40
C PRO A 29 6.42 20.00 -31.07
N ALA A 30 6.14 20.31 -29.80
CA ALA A 30 6.12 21.69 -29.31
C ALA A 30 7.55 22.20 -29.00
N MET A 31 7.97 23.30 -29.65
CA MET A 31 9.22 23.97 -29.30
C MET A 31 9.10 24.71 -27.96
N MET A 32 10.00 24.41 -27.03
CA MET A 32 10.08 25.10 -25.73
C MET A 32 11.09 26.26 -25.81
N GLN A 33 10.62 27.51 -25.79
CA GLN A 33 11.50 28.67 -25.74
C GLN A 33 12.11 28.85 -24.35
N GLN A 34 13.43 29.03 -24.27
CA GLN A 34 14.10 29.39 -23.02
C GLN A 34 13.87 30.87 -22.70
N THR A 35 13.43 31.15 -21.47
CA THR A 35 13.42 32.51 -20.91
C THR A 35 14.45 32.59 -19.78
N HIS A 36 15.34 33.59 -19.84
CA HIS A 36 16.33 33.81 -18.79
C HIS A 36 15.68 34.35 -17.51
N LEU A 37 16.09 33.82 -16.36
CA LEU A 37 15.85 34.44 -15.05
C LEU A 37 17.20 34.73 -14.38
N SER A 38 17.39 35.99 -13.99
CA SER A 38 18.63 36.47 -13.37
C SER A 38 18.69 36.16 -11.87
N ALA A 39 19.90 35.96 -11.36
CA ALA A 39 20.12 35.59 -9.96
C ALA A 39 19.87 36.74 -8.97
N LEU A 40 19.26 36.41 -7.83
CA LEU A 40 19.35 37.21 -6.60
C LEU A 40 20.18 36.44 -5.56
N ARG A 41 21.19 37.11 -4.99
CA ARG A 41 22.09 36.53 -3.98
C ARG A 41 21.44 36.56 -2.60
N CYS A 42 21.62 35.48 -1.83
CA CYS A 42 21.46 35.50 -0.38
C CYS A 42 22.82 35.16 0.27
N PRO A 43 23.41 36.05 1.10
CA PRO A 43 24.68 35.79 1.75
C PRO A 43 24.49 35.31 3.20
N PHE A 44 25.11 34.19 3.57
CA PHE A 44 26.12 34.16 4.63
C PHE A 44 26.84 32.80 4.65
N ALA A 45 28.14 32.80 4.93
CA ALA A 45 28.93 31.59 5.15
C ALA A 45 29.57 31.65 6.54
N GLY A 46 29.64 30.51 7.23
CA GLY A 46 30.23 30.40 8.57
C GLY A 46 30.61 28.95 8.85
N SER A 47 31.90 28.65 8.73
CA SER A 47 32.45 27.30 8.94
C SER A 47 32.50 26.92 10.42
N TRP A 48 32.38 25.62 10.70
CA TRP A 48 32.65 25.05 12.02
C TRP A 48 34.05 24.41 12.05
N SER A 49 34.82 24.72 13.09
CA SER A 49 36.11 24.10 13.43
C SER A 49 36.14 23.73 14.92
N SER A 50 37.04 22.84 15.34
CA SER A 50 36.79 21.97 16.50
C SER A 50 37.81 22.03 17.65
N LYS A 51 37.30 21.98 18.89
CA LYS A 51 37.99 21.56 20.17
C LYS A 51 39.11 22.49 20.70
N PRO A 52 39.58 22.34 21.98
CA PRO A 52 38.84 22.03 23.22
C PRO A 52 39.28 22.78 24.52
N ALA A 53 38.41 22.76 25.55
CA ALA A 53 38.67 22.68 27.01
C ALA A 53 39.41 23.78 27.85
N SER A 54 38.66 24.40 28.78
CA SER A 54 38.93 24.56 30.25
C SER A 54 40.13 25.41 30.78
N PRO A 55 40.17 25.79 32.09
CA PRO A 55 39.10 26.24 33.03
C PRO A 55 39.49 27.46 33.95
N HIS A 56 38.53 28.00 34.74
CA HIS A 56 38.63 28.53 36.15
C HIS A 56 37.92 29.88 36.46
N SER A 57 37.24 29.91 37.63
CA SER A 57 36.76 31.10 38.41
C SER A 57 35.73 32.06 37.76
N GLY A 58 34.90 32.81 38.48
CA GLY A 58 34.60 32.81 39.93
C GLY A 58 33.74 34.02 40.39
N ALA A 59 32.96 33.83 41.47
CA ALA A 59 32.27 34.83 42.31
C ALA A 59 30.96 35.56 41.86
N ALA A 60 30.00 35.56 42.82
CA ALA A 60 29.12 36.66 43.26
C ALA A 60 27.94 37.22 42.41
N LEU A 61 26.72 36.76 42.79
CA LEU A 61 25.60 37.57 43.35
C LEU A 61 25.14 38.89 42.69
N ALA A 62 23.92 38.87 42.13
CA ALA A 62 22.87 39.89 42.36
C ALA A 62 21.47 39.28 42.10
N ALA A 63 20.41 39.87 42.64
CA ALA A 63 19.03 39.32 42.57
C ALA A 63 18.12 40.06 41.59
N GLY A 64 17.20 39.33 40.92
CA GLY A 64 16.17 39.88 40.03
C GLY A 64 14.90 39.02 40.08
N GLN A 65 13.75 39.64 40.38
CA GLN A 65 12.52 38.96 40.81
C GLN A 65 11.75 38.26 39.67
N ALA A 66 11.20 37.07 39.95
CA ALA A 66 10.05 36.51 39.23
C ALA A 66 9.16 35.73 40.21
N GLY A 67 7.86 36.05 40.28
CA GLY A 67 6.95 35.54 41.32
C GLY A 67 6.08 34.37 40.87
N VAL A 68 6.16 33.23 41.58
CA VAL A 68 5.29 32.05 41.37
C VAL A 68 4.24 31.97 42.48
N ARG A 69 2.96 32.04 42.13
CA ARG A 69 1.84 31.85 43.07
C ARG A 69 1.51 30.35 43.21
N LYS A 70 1.52 29.83 44.44
CA LYS A 70 0.98 28.50 44.78
C LYS A 70 -0.54 28.56 45.02
N PRO A 71 -1.31 27.50 44.72
CA PRO A 71 -2.72 27.41 45.09
C PRO A 71 -2.91 27.24 46.61
N ARG A 72 -4.09 27.61 47.12
CA ARG A 72 -4.52 27.39 48.51
C ARG A 72 -5.36 26.10 48.62
N PRO A 73 -5.28 25.36 49.74
CA PRO A 73 -6.27 24.32 50.06
C PRO A 73 -7.58 24.95 50.55
N CYS A 74 -8.72 24.34 50.20
CA CYS A 74 -10.01 24.65 50.83
C CYS A 74 -10.18 23.84 52.12
N VAL A 75 -10.73 24.49 53.15
CA VAL A 75 -11.08 23.85 54.42
C VAL A 75 -12.48 23.26 54.33
N VAL A 76 -12.63 22.00 54.74
CA VAL A 76 -13.95 21.38 54.97
C VAL A 76 -14.43 21.78 56.36
N LEU A 77 -15.62 22.38 56.44
CA LEU A 77 -16.34 22.61 57.69
C LEU A 77 -17.59 21.74 57.70
N ALA A 78 -17.67 20.83 58.66
CA ALA A 78 -18.87 20.06 58.95
C ALA A 78 -19.74 20.81 59.96
N ALA A 79 -21.05 20.79 59.76
CA ALA A 79 -22.05 21.21 60.75
C ALA A 79 -23.15 20.16 60.80
N ALA A 80 -23.41 19.61 61.99
CA ALA A 80 -24.53 18.71 62.23
C ALA A 80 -25.80 19.50 62.58
N GLY A 81 -26.97 18.92 62.32
CA GLY A 81 -28.26 19.52 62.64
C GLY A 81 -29.41 18.54 62.43
N ASP A 82 -29.76 17.80 63.48
CA ASP A 82 -30.94 16.94 63.48
C ASP A 82 -32.24 17.75 63.39
N GLY A 83 -33.18 17.31 62.55
CA GLY A 83 -34.37 18.10 62.21
C GLY A 83 -35.45 17.31 61.47
N ALA A 84 -35.85 16.16 62.00
CA ALA A 84 -36.82 15.28 61.34
C ALA A 84 -38.23 15.90 61.21
N ARG A 85 -38.68 16.17 59.98
CA ARG A 85 -40.11 16.26 59.62
C ARG A 85 -40.37 15.56 58.28
N SER A 86 -41.21 14.54 58.32
CA SER A 86 -41.56 13.69 57.18
C SER A 86 -42.73 14.26 56.37
N VAL A 87 -42.44 14.89 55.22
CA VAL A 87 -43.44 15.26 54.20
C VAL A 87 -42.79 15.11 52.81
N GLY A 88 -43.53 14.59 51.82
CA GLY A 88 -43.18 14.82 50.40
C GLY A 88 -42.61 13.67 49.56
N ALA A 89 -42.70 12.39 49.98
CA ALA A 89 -42.22 11.24 49.19
C ALA A 89 -42.80 11.14 47.75
N SER A 90 -43.94 11.80 47.49
CA SER A 90 -44.59 11.83 46.17
C SER A 90 -43.86 12.67 45.11
N ALA A 91 -43.05 13.66 45.50
CA ALA A 91 -42.41 14.58 44.53
C ALA A 91 -41.17 13.98 43.87
N ALA A 92 -40.31 13.32 44.66
CA ALA A 92 -39.09 12.67 44.14
C ALA A 92 -39.42 11.51 43.20
N ALA A 93 -40.46 10.72 43.51
CA ALA A 93 -40.93 9.63 42.66
C ALA A 93 -41.44 10.14 41.30
N ALA A 94 -42.18 11.26 41.26
CA ALA A 94 -42.60 11.89 40.02
C ALA A 94 -41.40 12.40 39.20
N SER A 95 -40.45 13.09 39.83
CA SER A 95 -39.23 13.57 39.16
C SER A 95 -38.41 12.41 38.55
N ALA A 96 -38.28 11.29 39.26
CA ALA A 96 -37.60 10.10 38.76
C ALA A 96 -38.38 9.43 37.61
N ALA A 97 -39.70 9.28 37.75
CA ALA A 97 -40.53 8.69 36.70
C ALA A 97 -40.52 9.52 35.41
N THR A 98 -40.58 10.86 35.50
CA THR A 98 -40.47 11.74 34.33
C THR A 98 -39.07 11.71 33.71
N ALA A 99 -38.00 11.64 34.51
CA ALA A 99 -36.65 11.48 33.98
C ALA A 99 -36.48 10.15 33.23
N THR A 100 -36.93 9.03 33.81
CA THR A 100 -36.89 7.70 33.17
C THR A 100 -37.75 7.64 31.92
N ALA A 101 -38.97 8.20 31.94
CA ALA A 101 -39.85 8.25 30.77
C ALA A 101 -39.31 9.15 29.65
N THR A 102 -38.59 10.24 29.99
CA THR A 102 -37.92 11.09 29.00
C THR A 102 -36.72 10.36 28.40
N ALA A 103 -35.95 9.62 29.21
CA ALA A 103 -34.84 8.80 28.73
C ALA A 103 -35.32 7.69 27.78
N THR A 104 -36.36 6.92 28.14
CA THR A 104 -36.88 5.85 27.27
C THR A 104 -37.58 6.39 26.01
N ALA A 105 -38.22 7.55 26.08
CA ALA A 105 -38.76 8.22 24.89
C ALA A 105 -37.65 8.75 23.96
N THR A 106 -36.49 9.11 24.52
CA THR A 106 -35.31 9.51 23.73
C THR A 106 -34.70 8.29 23.04
N THR A 107 -34.39 7.21 23.78
CA THR A 107 -33.80 6.00 23.17
C THR A 107 -34.72 5.37 22.12
N ALA A 108 -36.03 5.34 22.34
CA ALA A 108 -36.99 4.82 21.35
C ALA A 108 -37.07 5.69 20.08
N LYS A 109 -36.79 7.00 20.17
CA LYS A 109 -36.68 7.88 19.01
C LYS A 109 -35.36 7.64 18.27
N ASP A 110 -34.26 7.51 19.00
CA ASP A 110 -32.93 7.27 18.42
C ASP A 110 -32.88 5.89 17.71
N GLU A 111 -33.46 4.85 18.31
CA GLU A 111 -33.62 3.52 17.70
C GLU A 111 -34.49 3.55 16.42
N ALA A 112 -35.55 4.35 16.40
CA ALA A 112 -36.39 4.53 15.22
C ALA A 112 -35.67 5.29 14.08
N GLU A 113 -34.88 6.31 14.40
CA GLU A 113 -34.09 7.06 13.41
C GLU A 113 -32.96 6.19 12.84
N VAL A 114 -32.27 5.41 13.67
CA VAL A 114 -31.29 4.39 13.23
C VAL A 114 -31.95 3.34 12.32
N SER A 115 -33.13 2.83 12.69
CA SER A 115 -33.85 1.83 11.89
C SER A 115 -34.23 2.36 10.51
N GLN A 116 -34.66 3.62 10.43
CA GLN A 116 -34.94 4.29 9.14
C GLN A 116 -33.66 4.54 8.33
N ALA A 117 -32.53 4.88 8.96
CA ALA A 117 -31.26 5.06 8.27
C ALA A 117 -30.76 3.75 7.64
N ILE A 118 -30.92 2.62 8.33
CA ILE A 118 -30.57 1.29 7.80
C ILE A 118 -31.48 0.91 6.62
N LEU A 119 -32.80 1.14 6.72
CA LEU A 119 -33.73 0.86 5.62
C LEU A 119 -33.37 1.68 4.36
N ARG A 120 -33.19 3.01 4.51
CA ARG A 120 -32.78 3.89 3.40
C ARG A 120 -31.46 3.45 2.77
N ALA A 121 -30.47 3.04 3.57
CA ALA A 121 -29.20 2.57 3.03
C ALA A 121 -29.35 1.26 2.21
N ASN A 122 -30.27 0.37 2.58
CA ASN A 122 -30.55 -0.84 1.80
C ASN A 122 -31.31 -0.51 0.49
N GLU A 123 -32.27 0.43 0.55
CA GLU A 123 -32.99 0.92 -0.64
C GLU A 123 -32.05 1.67 -1.62
N GLU A 124 -31.19 2.56 -1.10
CA GLU A 124 -30.15 3.29 -1.85
C GLU A 124 -29.17 2.30 -2.52
N VAL A 125 -28.73 1.26 -1.79
CA VAL A 125 -27.86 0.21 -2.34
C VAL A 125 -28.55 -0.65 -3.41
N ALA A 126 -29.83 -0.98 -3.24
CA ALA A 126 -30.57 -1.74 -4.24
C ALA A 126 -30.69 -0.96 -5.56
N MET A 127 -31.13 0.29 -5.50
CA MET A 127 -31.25 1.16 -6.68
C MET A 127 -29.88 1.42 -7.34
N LEU A 128 -28.82 1.66 -6.56
CA LEU A 128 -27.48 1.89 -7.11
C LEU A 128 -26.85 0.62 -7.69
N SER A 129 -27.20 -0.58 -7.19
CA SER A 129 -26.72 -1.81 -7.80
C SER A 129 -27.36 -2.11 -9.15
N GLU A 130 -28.58 -1.64 -9.40
CA GLU A 130 -29.25 -1.72 -10.70
C GLU A 130 -28.78 -0.60 -11.64
N GLU A 131 -28.71 0.65 -11.16
CA GLU A 131 -28.24 1.80 -11.96
C GLU A 131 -26.82 1.62 -12.49
N LEU A 132 -25.92 1.06 -11.67
CA LEU A 132 -24.50 0.94 -11.99
C LEU A 132 -24.12 -0.37 -12.71
N GLU A 133 -25.08 -1.26 -12.98
CA GLU A 133 -24.79 -2.52 -13.68
C GLU A 133 -24.40 -2.28 -15.15
N GLY A 134 -23.29 -2.90 -15.58
CA GLY A 134 -22.75 -2.71 -16.93
C GLY A 134 -22.05 -1.36 -17.19
N MET A 135 -22.05 -0.42 -16.24
CA MET A 135 -21.31 0.85 -16.37
C MET A 135 -19.79 0.65 -16.29
N SER A 136 -19.03 1.57 -16.92
CA SER A 136 -17.57 1.54 -16.84
C SER A 136 -17.06 2.07 -15.48
N PRO A 137 -15.86 1.66 -15.02
CA PRO A 137 -15.31 2.12 -13.73
C PRO A 137 -15.23 3.64 -13.57
N LEU A 138 -15.00 4.38 -14.68
CA LEU A 138 -15.02 5.84 -14.68
C LEU A 138 -16.42 6.41 -14.48
N ALA A 139 -17.42 5.87 -15.17
CA ALA A 139 -18.81 6.32 -15.04
C ALA A 139 -19.40 5.96 -13.66
N ILE A 140 -19.01 4.80 -13.11
CA ILE A 140 -19.31 4.42 -11.72
C ILE A 140 -18.69 5.41 -10.73
N MET A 141 -17.41 5.77 -10.93
CA MET A 141 -16.73 6.75 -10.07
C MET A 141 -17.40 8.13 -10.13
N ASP A 142 -17.72 8.62 -11.33
CA ASP A 142 -18.39 9.91 -11.52
C ASP A 142 -19.75 9.96 -10.80
N ARG A 143 -20.56 8.91 -10.98
CA ARG A 143 -21.88 8.80 -10.36
C ARG A 143 -21.82 8.69 -8.82
N VAL A 144 -20.83 7.99 -8.28
CA VAL A 144 -20.62 7.89 -6.82
C VAL A 144 -20.13 9.22 -6.24
N LEU A 145 -19.23 9.92 -6.94
CA LEU A 145 -18.78 11.26 -6.52
C LEU A 145 -19.85 12.34 -6.70
N GLU A 146 -20.83 12.13 -7.58
CA GLU A 146 -22.03 12.96 -7.66
C GLU A 146 -22.94 12.83 -6.43
N LEU A 147 -23.23 11.59 -6.02
CA LEU A 147 -24.21 11.29 -4.98
C LEU A 147 -23.71 11.55 -3.56
N TYR A 148 -22.42 11.30 -3.32
CA TYR A 148 -21.81 11.38 -1.99
C TYR A 148 -20.75 12.49 -1.87
N GLY A 149 -20.05 12.83 -2.95
CA GLY A 149 -18.99 13.86 -2.94
C GLY A 149 -18.01 13.69 -1.78
N VAL A 150 -17.99 14.68 -0.87
CA VAL A 150 -17.12 14.70 0.32
C VAL A 150 -17.61 13.85 1.51
N ASP A 151 -18.83 13.31 1.45
CA ASP A 151 -19.31 12.28 2.39
C ASP A 151 -18.81 10.87 2.01
N ALA A 152 -18.23 10.73 0.82
CA ALA A 152 -17.46 9.55 0.41
C ALA A 152 -15.95 9.78 0.59
N ALA A 153 -15.21 8.68 0.73
CA ALA A 153 -13.75 8.70 0.58
C ALA A 153 -13.23 7.37 0.01
N ILE A 154 -12.16 7.48 -0.78
CA ILE A 154 -11.42 6.36 -1.37
C ILE A 154 -10.45 5.81 -0.33
N ALA A 155 -10.54 4.51 -0.06
CA ALA A 155 -9.57 3.78 0.74
C ALA A 155 -8.41 3.35 -0.16
N PHE A 156 -7.29 4.10 -0.13
CA PHE A 156 -6.11 3.82 -0.93
C PHE A 156 -5.02 3.17 -0.07
N SER A 157 -4.56 1.98 -0.48
CA SER A 157 -3.58 1.18 0.26
C SER A 157 -2.13 1.39 -0.21
N GLY A 158 -1.93 2.13 -1.31
CA GLY A 158 -0.60 2.34 -1.90
C GLY A 158 -0.15 1.17 -2.78
N ALA A 159 -1.09 0.57 -3.53
CA ALA A 159 -0.89 -0.57 -4.42
C ALA A 159 -1.49 -0.28 -5.82
N GLU A 160 -1.99 -1.31 -6.51
CA GLU A 160 -2.65 -1.19 -7.81
C GLU A 160 -4.00 -0.44 -7.75
N ASP A 161 -4.54 -0.27 -6.53
CA ASP A 161 -5.73 0.52 -6.21
C ASP A 161 -5.58 2.03 -6.46
N VAL A 162 -4.38 2.50 -6.84
CA VAL A 162 -4.14 3.86 -7.35
C VAL A 162 -5.00 4.19 -8.57
N LEU A 163 -5.46 3.18 -9.33
CA LEU A 163 -6.41 3.39 -10.44
C LEU A 163 -7.71 4.09 -9.98
N LEU A 164 -8.16 3.88 -8.73
CA LEU A 164 -9.31 4.61 -8.19
C LEU A 164 -9.03 6.11 -8.03
N VAL A 165 -7.79 6.50 -7.74
CA VAL A 165 -7.38 7.90 -7.60
C VAL A 165 -7.31 8.57 -8.97
N GLU A 166 -6.79 7.88 -9.99
CA GLU A 166 -6.85 8.34 -11.39
C GLU A 166 -8.29 8.51 -11.85
N LEU A 167 -9.11 7.46 -11.74
CA LEU A 167 -10.51 7.51 -12.16
C LEU A 167 -11.27 8.66 -11.47
N ALA A 168 -11.03 8.90 -10.18
CA ALA A 168 -11.63 10.01 -9.44
C ALA A 168 -11.14 11.37 -9.92
N ALA A 169 -9.84 11.56 -10.14
CA ALA A 169 -9.26 12.77 -10.69
C ALA A 169 -9.81 13.09 -12.10
N SER A 170 -9.95 12.06 -12.94
CA SER A 170 -10.51 12.16 -14.29
C SER A 170 -12.00 12.55 -14.34
N THR A 171 -12.75 12.45 -13.24
CA THR A 171 -14.13 13.01 -13.16
C THR A 171 -14.15 14.55 -13.06
N GLY A 172 -13.09 15.16 -12.53
CA GLY A 172 -13.07 16.57 -12.14
C GLY A 172 -13.95 16.94 -10.93
N ARG A 173 -14.64 15.97 -10.30
CA ARG A 173 -15.44 16.19 -9.08
C ARG A 173 -14.55 16.23 -7.83
N PRO A 174 -14.94 16.91 -6.74
CA PRO A 174 -14.18 16.89 -5.49
C PRO A 174 -14.30 15.51 -4.80
N PHE A 175 -13.17 14.91 -4.46
CA PHE A 175 -13.08 13.61 -3.78
C PHE A 175 -12.13 13.65 -2.59
N ARG A 176 -12.23 12.64 -1.71
CA ARG A 176 -11.33 12.43 -0.55
C ARG A 176 -10.60 11.11 -0.69
N VAL A 177 -9.35 11.05 -0.23
CA VAL A 177 -8.55 9.81 -0.17
C VAL A 177 -8.01 9.64 1.24
N PHE A 178 -8.09 8.42 1.77
CA PHE A 178 -7.50 8.07 3.06
C PHE A 178 -6.63 6.81 2.95
N CYS A 179 -5.61 6.71 3.80
CA CYS A 179 -4.69 5.58 3.85
C CYS A 179 -4.57 5.05 5.29
N LEU A 180 -4.51 3.72 5.44
CA LEU A 180 -4.31 3.05 6.74
C LEU A 180 -2.82 2.81 6.98
N ASP A 181 -2.13 3.79 7.58
CA ASP A 181 -0.74 3.59 7.98
C ASP A 181 -0.66 2.74 9.26
N THR A 182 -0.20 1.51 9.09
CA THR A 182 0.02 0.55 10.17
C THR A 182 1.26 0.79 11.01
N GLY A 183 2.14 1.72 10.60
CA GLY A 183 3.52 1.83 11.07
C GLY A 183 4.42 0.67 10.63
N ARG A 184 3.95 -0.19 9.72
CA ARG A 184 4.66 -1.37 9.16
C ARG A 184 4.42 -1.53 7.64
N LEU A 185 4.11 -0.43 6.93
CA LEU A 185 4.11 -0.42 5.47
C LEU A 185 5.54 -0.47 4.91
N ASN A 186 5.70 -0.89 3.66
CA ASN A 186 7.00 -0.88 2.99
C ASN A 186 7.51 0.57 2.80
N PRO A 187 8.82 0.85 2.92
CA PRO A 187 9.41 2.16 2.59
C PRO A 187 9.02 2.67 1.20
N GLU A 188 8.86 1.75 0.25
CA GLU A 188 8.40 1.98 -1.12
C GLU A 188 6.97 2.49 -1.16
N THR A 189 6.08 1.93 -0.35
CA THR A 189 4.69 2.37 -0.20
C THR A 189 4.61 3.81 0.32
N TYR A 190 5.41 4.20 1.33
CA TYR A 190 5.44 5.60 1.79
C TYR A 190 5.89 6.57 0.70
N ARG A 191 6.95 6.22 -0.04
CA ARG A 191 7.44 7.05 -1.16
C ARG A 191 6.41 7.15 -2.28
N PHE A 192 5.69 6.07 -2.55
CA PHE A 192 4.61 6.02 -3.54
C PHE A 192 3.37 6.83 -3.12
N LEU A 193 2.94 6.75 -1.86
CA LEU A 193 1.86 7.59 -1.32
C LEU A 193 2.20 9.08 -1.48
N HIS A 194 3.43 9.49 -1.18
CA HIS A 194 3.88 10.87 -1.39
C HIS A 194 3.91 11.24 -2.89
N GLN A 195 4.40 10.35 -3.77
CA GLN A 195 4.38 10.55 -5.21
C GLN A 195 2.95 10.75 -5.74
N VAL A 196 1.96 10.03 -5.21
CA VAL A 196 0.54 10.19 -5.53
C VAL A 196 -0.02 11.53 -5.05
N GLU A 197 0.33 12.00 -3.83
CA GLU A 197 -0.04 13.36 -3.41
C GLU A 197 0.50 14.43 -4.39
N GLN A 198 1.77 14.31 -4.81
CA GLN A 198 2.38 15.28 -5.71
C GLN A 198 1.82 15.20 -7.14
N HIS A 199 1.48 14.01 -7.64
CA HIS A 199 0.99 13.82 -9.00
C HIS A 199 -0.42 14.40 -9.21
N TYR A 200 -1.34 14.17 -8.26
CA TYR A 200 -2.73 14.64 -8.37
C TYR A 200 -2.99 15.96 -7.61
N GLY A 201 -1.98 16.53 -6.93
CA GLY A 201 -2.12 17.77 -6.16
C GLY A 201 -3.03 17.64 -4.92
N LEU A 202 -3.27 16.42 -4.45
CA LEU A 202 -4.21 16.10 -3.37
C LEU A 202 -3.52 16.01 -2.00
N ARG A 203 -4.32 15.94 -0.94
CA ARG A 203 -3.87 15.58 0.41
C ARG A 203 -4.60 14.35 0.94
N MET A 204 -3.84 13.37 1.42
CA MET A 204 -4.38 12.13 1.98
C MET A 204 -4.65 12.25 3.48
N GLU A 205 -5.80 11.72 3.91
CA GLU A 205 -6.11 11.49 5.31
C GLU A 205 -5.37 10.22 5.79
N VAL A 206 -4.14 10.38 6.29
CA VAL A 206 -3.32 9.26 6.81
C VAL A 206 -3.76 8.87 8.23
N LEU A 207 -4.07 7.58 8.43
CA LEU A 207 -4.69 7.06 9.64
C LEU A 207 -3.77 6.10 10.40
N PHE A 208 -3.12 6.62 11.45
CA PHE A 208 -2.32 5.82 12.37
C PHE A 208 -3.19 5.02 13.37
N PRO A 209 -2.75 3.84 13.83
CA PRO A 209 -3.38 3.12 14.94
C PRO A 209 -3.28 3.89 16.26
N ASP A 210 -4.01 3.42 17.28
CA ASP A 210 -3.82 3.90 18.65
C ASP A 210 -2.47 3.44 19.21
N ALA A 211 -1.73 4.36 19.83
CA ALA A 211 -0.39 4.09 20.35
C ALA A 211 -0.41 3.13 21.53
N ALA A 212 -1.32 3.30 22.50
CA ALA A 212 -1.40 2.46 23.69
C ALA A 212 -1.82 1.02 23.35
N ALA A 213 -2.76 0.85 22.40
CA ALA A 213 -3.13 -0.47 21.89
C ALA A 213 -1.96 -1.18 21.16
N VAL A 214 -1.13 -0.42 20.43
CA VAL A 214 0.08 -0.95 19.80
C VAL A 214 1.17 -1.29 20.82
N GLU A 215 1.40 -0.43 21.81
CA GLU A 215 2.36 -0.66 22.89
C GLU A 215 1.98 -1.88 23.74
N GLN A 216 0.69 -2.05 24.06
CA GLN A 216 0.18 -3.23 24.76
C GLN A 216 0.41 -4.52 23.96
N LEU A 217 0.07 -4.52 22.66
CA LEU A 217 0.26 -5.67 21.79
C LEU A 217 1.75 -6.06 21.67
N VAL A 218 2.62 -5.08 21.41
CA VAL A 218 4.06 -5.31 21.22
C VAL A 218 4.76 -5.64 22.55
N GLY A 219 4.34 -5.04 23.66
CA GLY A 219 4.87 -5.35 25.00
C GLY A 219 4.49 -6.75 25.49
N ALA A 220 3.34 -7.27 25.07
CA ALA A 220 2.88 -8.62 25.43
C ALA A 220 3.40 -9.72 24.48
N LYS A 221 3.50 -9.44 23.17
CA LYS A 221 3.75 -10.47 22.13
C LYS A 221 4.88 -10.14 21.13
N GLY A 222 5.60 -9.04 21.31
CA GLY A 222 6.68 -8.61 20.42
C GLY A 222 6.20 -8.06 19.06
N LEU A 223 7.16 -7.85 18.15
CA LEU A 223 6.95 -7.15 16.87
C LEU A 223 6.41 -8.05 15.73
N PHE A 224 6.24 -9.35 15.97
CA PHE A 224 6.01 -10.38 14.93
C PHE A 224 5.00 -11.47 15.33
N SER A 225 4.15 -11.23 16.33
CA SER A 225 3.16 -12.22 16.83
C SER A 225 2.26 -12.83 15.75
N PHE A 226 2.01 -12.10 14.66
CA PHE A 226 1.22 -12.58 13.52
C PHE A 226 1.79 -13.83 12.83
N TYR A 227 3.09 -14.14 12.98
CA TYR A 227 3.67 -15.40 12.49
C TYR A 227 3.31 -16.63 13.34
N THR A 228 2.93 -16.45 14.61
CA THR A 228 2.58 -17.53 15.55
C THR A 228 1.08 -17.59 15.85
N ASP A 229 0.46 -16.42 16.00
CA ASP A 229 -0.92 -16.25 16.47
C ASP A 229 -1.91 -15.99 15.32
N GLY A 230 -1.40 -15.86 14.09
CA GLY A 230 -2.15 -15.40 12.92
C GLY A 230 -2.31 -13.87 12.88
N HIS A 231 -2.57 -13.34 11.68
CA HIS A 231 -2.51 -11.90 11.41
C HIS A 231 -3.67 -11.07 12.00
N PHE A 232 -4.75 -11.72 12.43
CA PHE A 232 -6.02 -11.07 12.79
C PHE A 232 -5.89 -10.05 13.93
N GLU A 233 -5.21 -10.39 15.02
CA GLU A 233 -5.04 -9.48 16.18
C GLU A 233 -4.22 -8.23 15.79
N CYS A 234 -3.08 -8.43 15.14
CA CYS A 234 -2.22 -7.35 14.66
C CYS A 234 -2.95 -6.46 13.65
N CYS A 235 -3.72 -7.04 12.71
CA CYS A 235 -4.52 -6.26 11.77
C CYS A 235 -5.74 -5.60 12.42
N SER A 236 -6.30 -6.17 13.49
CA SER A 236 -7.38 -5.54 14.27
C SER A 236 -6.90 -4.21 14.85
N VAL A 237 -5.80 -4.23 15.60
CA VAL A 237 -5.18 -3.03 16.19
C VAL A 237 -4.65 -2.08 15.11
N ARG A 238 -3.88 -2.58 14.14
CA ARG A 238 -3.16 -1.72 13.18
C ARG A 238 -3.98 -1.24 11.98
N LYS A 239 -5.11 -1.87 11.66
CA LYS A 239 -5.94 -1.53 10.47
C LYS A 239 -7.42 -1.37 10.77
N VAL A 240 -8.05 -2.35 11.43
CA VAL A 240 -9.53 -2.35 11.60
C VAL A 240 -9.98 -1.25 12.57
N GLN A 241 -9.28 -1.05 13.68
CA GLN A 241 -9.55 0.03 14.63
C GLN A 241 -9.42 1.44 14.00
N PRO A 242 -8.29 1.82 13.34
CA PRO A 242 -8.19 3.11 12.67
C PRO A 242 -9.15 3.26 11.48
N LEU A 243 -9.49 2.17 10.77
CA LEU A 243 -10.54 2.18 9.74
C LEU A 243 -11.91 2.51 10.34
N LYS A 244 -12.34 1.81 11.40
CA LYS A 244 -13.64 2.05 12.05
C LYS A 244 -13.80 3.49 12.56
N ARG A 245 -12.72 4.07 13.09
CA ARG A 245 -12.68 5.50 13.48
C ARG A 245 -12.92 6.44 12.29
N LYS A 246 -12.46 6.09 11.08
CA LYS A 246 -12.67 6.86 9.85
C LYS A 246 -14.05 6.64 9.24
N LEU A 247 -14.53 5.40 9.14
CA LEU A 247 -15.78 5.07 8.46
C LEU A 247 -17.01 5.71 9.14
N ARG A 248 -16.97 5.89 10.46
CA ARG A 248 -17.94 6.70 11.24
C ARG A 248 -18.08 8.17 10.78
N THR A 249 -17.18 8.67 9.93
CA THR A 249 -17.21 10.05 9.38
C THR A 249 -17.70 10.12 7.93
N LEU A 250 -18.21 9.01 7.37
CA LEU A 250 -18.57 8.87 5.96
C LEU A 250 -19.97 8.27 5.78
N ARG A 251 -20.67 8.65 4.70
CA ARG A 251 -21.87 7.95 4.21
C ARG A 251 -21.51 6.79 3.28
N ALA A 252 -20.41 6.92 2.53
CA ALA A 252 -19.92 5.86 1.65
C ALA A 252 -18.39 5.71 1.71
N TRP A 253 -17.88 4.52 1.35
CA TRP A 253 -16.45 4.31 1.12
C TRP A 253 -16.19 3.49 -0.14
N ILE A 254 -15.12 3.85 -0.85
CA ILE A 254 -14.77 3.30 -2.17
C ILE A 254 -13.49 2.46 -2.03
N THR A 255 -13.49 1.21 -2.50
CA THR A 255 -12.37 0.27 -2.30
C THR A 255 -11.92 -0.42 -3.59
N GLY A 256 -10.62 -0.67 -3.72
CA GLY A 256 -10.02 -1.37 -4.87
C GLY A 256 -10.23 -2.89 -4.88
N GLN A 257 -11.30 -3.39 -4.26
CA GLN A 257 -11.55 -4.83 -4.15
C GLN A 257 -12.12 -5.39 -5.47
N ARG A 258 -11.37 -6.31 -6.10
CA ARG A 258 -11.76 -7.02 -7.34
C ARG A 258 -12.19 -8.46 -7.03
N ARG A 259 -13.00 -9.07 -7.90
CA ARG A 259 -13.37 -10.49 -7.78
C ARG A 259 -12.20 -11.45 -8.00
N ASP A 260 -11.22 -11.08 -8.83
CA ASP A 260 -10.06 -11.94 -9.15
C ASP A 260 -8.91 -11.91 -8.12
N GLN A 261 -8.98 -11.05 -7.09
CA GLN A 261 -7.95 -10.95 -6.03
C GLN A 261 -7.93 -12.13 -5.03
N SER A 262 -8.91 -13.05 -5.09
CA SER A 262 -8.89 -14.28 -4.29
C SER A 262 -9.76 -15.37 -4.90
N VAL A 263 -9.15 -16.53 -5.15
CA VAL A 263 -9.86 -17.81 -5.30
C VAL A 263 -10.86 -17.96 -4.14
N GLY A 264 -12.14 -18.17 -4.45
CA GLY A 264 -13.23 -18.31 -3.48
C GLY A 264 -13.64 -16.99 -2.81
N THR A 265 -12.84 -16.44 -1.89
CA THR A 265 -13.32 -15.46 -0.90
C THR A 265 -13.79 -14.11 -1.48
N ARG A 266 -13.29 -13.72 -2.66
CA ARG A 266 -13.65 -12.46 -3.34
C ARG A 266 -14.52 -12.64 -4.57
N ALA A 267 -14.76 -13.87 -5.03
CA ALA A 267 -15.42 -14.16 -6.30
C ALA A 267 -16.82 -13.52 -6.44
N ASN A 268 -17.53 -13.34 -5.32
CA ASN A 268 -18.89 -12.80 -5.28
C ASN A 268 -18.97 -11.35 -4.76
N VAL A 269 -17.89 -10.58 -4.75
CA VAL A 269 -17.89 -9.17 -4.29
C VAL A 269 -18.90 -8.34 -5.10
N PRO A 270 -19.91 -7.70 -4.47
CA PRO A 270 -20.85 -6.80 -5.13
C PRO A 270 -20.16 -5.52 -5.62
N LEU A 271 -20.73 -4.87 -6.64
CA LEU A 271 -20.29 -3.55 -7.08
C LEU A 271 -20.63 -2.48 -6.01
N VAL A 272 -21.84 -2.55 -5.48
CA VAL A 272 -22.32 -1.77 -4.34
C VAL A 272 -22.91 -2.72 -3.30
N GLN A 273 -22.67 -2.46 -2.02
CA GLN A 273 -23.30 -3.17 -0.91
C GLN A 273 -23.44 -2.23 0.29
N VAL A 274 -24.33 -2.57 1.22
CA VAL A 274 -24.24 -2.04 2.60
C VAL A 274 -23.01 -2.67 3.27
N ASP A 275 -22.29 -1.92 4.09
CA ASP A 275 -21.13 -2.45 4.81
C ASP A 275 -21.57 -3.40 5.96
N PRO A 276 -21.06 -4.65 5.99
CA PRO A 276 -21.57 -5.68 6.88
C PRO A 276 -20.96 -5.65 8.30
N GLY A 277 -19.99 -4.77 8.57
CA GLY A 277 -19.23 -4.80 9.82
C GLY A 277 -18.79 -3.46 10.39
N ASN A 278 -19.08 -2.36 9.71
CA ASN A 278 -18.67 -1.00 10.09
C ASN A 278 -19.88 -0.06 10.18
N GLU A 279 -19.78 0.90 11.10
CA GLU A 279 -20.76 1.98 11.26
C GLU A 279 -20.38 3.14 10.34
N GLY A 280 -21.38 3.74 9.69
CA GLY A 280 -21.21 4.99 8.92
C GLY A 280 -21.54 6.23 9.76
N ALA A 281 -21.64 7.37 9.10
CA ALA A 281 -22.14 8.62 9.69
C ALA A 281 -23.58 8.51 10.22
N GLY A 282 -24.35 7.49 9.80
CA GLY A 282 -25.67 7.15 10.36
C GLY A 282 -25.63 6.45 11.73
N GLY A 283 -24.45 6.28 12.34
CA GLY A 283 -24.29 5.87 13.74
C GLY A 283 -24.47 4.38 14.04
N ALA A 284 -24.82 3.55 13.05
CA ALA A 284 -25.05 2.12 13.22
C ALA A 284 -24.45 1.28 12.09
N VAL A 285 -24.18 -0.01 12.36
CA VAL A 285 -23.89 -1.00 11.31
C VAL A 285 -25.13 -1.11 10.42
N GLY A 286 -24.94 -1.17 9.10
CA GLY A 286 -26.03 -1.12 8.13
C GLY A 286 -26.32 0.29 7.57
N THR A 287 -25.60 1.34 8.00
CA THR A 287 -25.80 2.73 7.52
C THR A 287 -24.70 3.26 6.60
N LEU A 288 -23.66 2.45 6.32
CA LEU A 288 -22.53 2.80 5.47
C LEU A 288 -22.64 2.07 4.13
N VAL A 289 -22.53 2.81 3.03
CA VAL A 289 -22.46 2.21 1.69
C VAL A 289 -21.00 1.91 1.31
N LYS A 290 -20.74 0.71 0.79
CA LYS A 290 -19.42 0.32 0.26
C LYS A 290 -19.52 0.12 -1.25
N VAL A 291 -18.65 0.80 -2.00
CA VAL A 291 -18.55 0.69 -3.45
C VAL A 291 -17.22 0.08 -3.85
N ASN A 292 -17.23 -0.80 -4.84
CA ASN A 292 -16.07 -1.49 -5.39
C ASN A 292 -16.04 -1.30 -6.92
N PRO A 293 -15.63 -0.13 -7.46
CA PRO A 293 -15.72 0.16 -8.92
C PRO A 293 -14.91 -0.79 -9.81
N LEU A 294 -13.96 -1.52 -9.23
CA LEU A 294 -13.13 -2.52 -9.91
C LEU A 294 -13.60 -3.97 -9.66
N ALA A 295 -14.78 -4.20 -9.06
CA ALA A 295 -15.28 -5.55 -8.73
C ALA A 295 -15.32 -6.50 -9.94
N LEU A 296 -15.73 -5.97 -11.11
CA LEU A 296 -15.86 -6.71 -12.37
C LEU A 296 -14.63 -6.61 -13.28
N VAL A 297 -13.59 -5.86 -12.88
CA VAL A 297 -12.39 -5.61 -13.69
C VAL A 297 -11.34 -6.67 -13.39
N ALA A 298 -10.79 -7.33 -14.41
CA ALA A 298 -9.69 -8.27 -14.25
C ALA A 298 -8.39 -7.52 -13.90
N GLY A 299 -7.50 -8.15 -13.12
CA GLY A 299 -6.23 -7.53 -12.74
C GLY A 299 -5.33 -7.18 -13.94
N SER A 300 -5.41 -7.94 -15.03
CA SER A 300 -4.76 -7.59 -16.31
C SER A 300 -5.22 -6.23 -16.84
N ASP A 301 -6.51 -5.94 -16.76
CA ASP A 301 -7.10 -4.72 -17.34
C ASP A 301 -6.90 -3.50 -16.43
N VAL A 302 -6.78 -3.72 -15.11
CA VAL A 302 -6.22 -2.71 -14.20
C VAL A 302 -4.81 -2.32 -14.63
N TRP A 303 -3.94 -3.28 -14.93
CA TRP A 303 -2.58 -3.00 -15.42
C TRP A 303 -2.56 -2.35 -16.80
N HIS A 304 -3.39 -2.80 -17.74
CA HIS A 304 -3.54 -2.16 -19.04
C HIS A 304 -3.99 -0.69 -18.91
N MET A 305 -4.93 -0.38 -18.00
CA MET A 305 -5.36 1.01 -17.74
C MET A 305 -4.28 1.84 -17.05
N LEU A 306 -3.56 1.29 -16.06
CA LEU A 306 -2.46 1.98 -15.37
C LEU A 306 -1.31 2.33 -16.34
N GLU A 307 -0.95 1.40 -17.24
CA GLU A 307 0.11 1.64 -18.24
C GLU A 307 -0.37 2.61 -19.34
N ALA A 308 -1.60 2.46 -19.86
CA ALA A 308 -2.14 3.33 -20.92
C ALA A 308 -2.44 4.77 -20.49
N LEU A 309 -2.68 5.01 -19.19
CA LEU A 309 -2.89 6.35 -18.61
C LEU A 309 -1.59 6.94 -18.01
N GLU A 310 -0.44 6.28 -18.18
CA GLU A 310 0.87 6.64 -17.61
C GLU A 310 0.89 6.83 -16.06
N VAL A 311 -0.05 6.20 -15.35
CA VAL A 311 -0.27 6.38 -13.91
C VAL A 311 0.97 5.92 -13.11
N PRO A 312 1.42 6.68 -12.09
CA PRO A 312 2.49 6.23 -11.21
C PRO A 312 2.04 4.98 -10.42
N THR A 313 2.91 3.98 -10.32
CA THR A 313 2.65 2.72 -9.59
C THR A 313 3.75 2.43 -8.56
N ASN A 314 3.45 1.59 -7.56
CA ASN A 314 4.41 1.25 -6.50
C ASN A 314 5.62 0.49 -7.06
N PRO A 315 6.87 0.90 -6.79
CA PRO A 315 8.06 0.25 -7.36
C PRO A 315 8.28 -1.21 -6.89
N LEU A 316 7.49 -1.73 -5.95
CA LEU A 316 7.47 -3.16 -5.60
C LEU A 316 6.83 -4.04 -6.68
N HIS A 317 5.90 -3.53 -7.50
CA HIS A 317 5.26 -4.32 -8.56
C HIS A 317 6.30 -4.82 -9.59
N ALA A 318 7.26 -3.95 -9.95
CA ALA A 318 8.41 -4.30 -10.79
C ALA A 318 9.36 -5.36 -10.16
N GLN A 319 9.21 -5.64 -8.87
CA GLN A 319 9.97 -6.62 -8.08
C GLN A 319 9.16 -7.91 -7.81
N GLY A 320 8.00 -8.10 -8.46
CA GLY A 320 7.18 -9.31 -8.36
C GLY A 320 6.14 -9.31 -7.24
N PHE A 321 5.88 -8.17 -6.61
CA PHE A 321 4.83 -8.04 -5.59
C PHE A 321 3.46 -7.81 -6.25
N THR A 322 2.75 -8.89 -6.57
CA THR A 322 1.41 -8.86 -7.22
C THR A 322 0.25 -8.48 -6.27
N SER A 323 0.52 -8.35 -4.97
CA SER A 323 -0.45 -7.84 -3.99
C SER A 323 0.33 -7.20 -2.85
N ILE A 324 0.13 -5.90 -2.60
CA ILE A 324 0.93 -5.14 -1.63
C ILE A 324 0.20 -5.02 -0.28
N GLY A 325 0.98 -4.94 0.81
CA GLY A 325 0.48 -4.80 2.16
C GLY A 325 1.55 -4.27 3.12
N CYS A 326 1.50 -4.74 4.37
CA CYS A 326 2.56 -4.47 5.34
C CYS A 326 3.80 -5.29 5.00
N GLU A 327 4.99 -4.71 5.17
CA GLU A 327 6.30 -5.34 4.95
C GLU A 327 6.37 -6.80 5.47
N PRO A 328 6.12 -7.09 6.76
CA PRO A 328 6.35 -8.43 7.31
C PRO A 328 5.20 -9.41 7.00
N CYS A 329 4.22 -8.99 6.20
CA CYS A 329 3.05 -9.79 5.81
C CYS A 329 2.83 -9.81 4.29
N THR A 330 3.84 -9.40 3.52
CA THR A 330 3.81 -9.34 2.06
C THR A 330 5.12 -9.86 1.47
N ARG A 331 5.05 -10.78 0.51
CA ARG A 331 6.19 -11.28 -0.28
C ARG A 331 5.85 -11.23 -1.77
N PRO A 332 6.83 -11.17 -2.68
CA PRO A 332 6.59 -11.37 -4.11
C PRO A 332 6.13 -12.81 -4.40
N VAL A 333 5.44 -13.00 -5.53
CA VAL A 333 4.98 -14.30 -6.02
C VAL A 333 5.70 -14.68 -7.32
N LEU A 334 5.84 -15.98 -7.57
CA LEU A 334 6.38 -16.46 -8.85
C LEU A 334 5.39 -16.18 -9.99
N PRO A 335 5.85 -16.10 -11.26
CA PRO A 335 4.97 -16.23 -12.41
C PRO A 335 3.97 -17.39 -12.25
N HIS A 336 2.73 -17.17 -12.67
CA HIS A 336 1.58 -18.09 -12.53
C HIS A 336 1.10 -18.41 -11.10
N GLN A 337 1.80 -18.00 -10.04
CA GLN A 337 1.22 -18.05 -8.68
C GLN A 337 0.11 -17.00 -8.53
N HIS A 338 -0.91 -17.34 -7.75
CA HIS A 338 -2.04 -16.47 -7.49
C HIS A 338 -1.60 -15.32 -6.56
N GLU A 339 -2.00 -14.07 -6.84
CA GLU A 339 -1.53 -12.88 -6.10
C GLU A 339 -1.62 -12.98 -4.56
N ARG A 340 -2.67 -13.66 -4.07
CA ARG A 340 -2.90 -13.92 -2.64
C ARG A 340 -1.88 -14.86 -1.97
N GLU A 341 -1.08 -15.61 -2.72
CA GLU A 341 0.02 -16.43 -2.19
C GLU A 341 1.21 -15.59 -1.68
N GLY A 342 1.26 -14.31 -2.08
CA GLY A 342 2.18 -13.31 -1.52
C GLY A 342 1.75 -12.80 -0.15
N ARG A 343 0.55 -13.15 0.32
CA ARG A 343 -0.09 -12.59 1.52
C ARG A 343 -0.29 -13.66 2.57
N TRP A 344 0.14 -13.39 3.81
CA TRP A 344 0.00 -14.31 4.94
C TRP A 344 0.37 -15.76 4.59
N TRP A 345 1.54 -15.93 3.95
CA TRP A 345 1.91 -17.19 3.28
C TRP A 345 2.08 -18.38 4.22
N TRP A 346 2.23 -18.12 5.52
CA TRP A 346 2.28 -19.12 6.60
C TRP A 346 0.89 -19.59 7.08
N GLU A 347 -0.19 -18.91 6.68
CA GLU A 347 -1.57 -19.27 7.04
C GLU A 347 -2.23 -20.11 5.93
N GLU A 348 -3.28 -20.86 6.29
CA GLU A 348 -4.10 -21.61 5.34
C GLU A 348 -4.89 -20.67 4.40
N ALA A 349 -5.13 -21.11 3.16
CA ALA A 349 -5.73 -20.27 2.11
C ALA A 349 -7.09 -19.65 2.48
N ALA A 350 -7.93 -20.37 3.23
CA ALA A 350 -9.24 -19.89 3.68
C ALA A 350 -9.16 -18.69 4.66
N SER A 351 -8.02 -18.51 5.34
CA SER A 351 -7.81 -17.45 6.34
C SER A 351 -7.25 -16.16 5.76
N LYS A 352 -6.87 -16.13 4.47
CA LYS A 352 -6.11 -15.03 3.83
C LYS A 352 -6.94 -13.79 3.45
N GLU A 353 -7.91 -13.42 4.29
CA GLU A 353 -8.68 -12.20 4.16
C GLU A 353 -8.55 -11.29 5.38
N CYS A 354 -8.21 -10.02 5.11
CA CYS A 354 -8.09 -9.03 6.17
C CYS A 354 -9.49 -8.68 6.70
N GLY A 355 -9.63 -8.58 8.02
CA GLY A 355 -10.88 -8.19 8.71
C GLY A 355 -11.43 -6.79 8.43
N LEU A 356 -10.98 -6.13 7.35
CA LEU A 356 -11.48 -4.83 6.86
C LEU A 356 -12.77 -4.95 6.04
N HIS A 357 -13.10 -6.15 5.56
CA HIS A 357 -14.25 -6.38 4.67
C HIS A 357 -15.20 -7.48 5.16
N GLN A 358 -14.94 -8.06 6.34
CA GLN A 358 -15.77 -9.12 6.91
C GLN A 358 -16.91 -8.53 7.77
N PRO A 359 -18.04 -9.24 7.91
CA PRO A 359 -19.07 -8.88 8.89
C PRO A 359 -18.47 -8.81 10.30
N SER A 360 -19.00 -7.90 11.14
CA SER A 360 -18.46 -7.70 12.47
C SER A 360 -18.51 -8.98 13.30
N SER A 361 -17.38 -9.37 13.91
CA SER A 361 -17.19 -10.61 14.67
C SER A 361 -17.87 -10.62 16.05
N GLY A 362 -19.17 -10.29 16.09
CA GLY A 362 -20.06 -10.45 17.24
C GLY A 362 -21.00 -11.66 17.12
N ALA A 363 -21.38 -12.05 15.89
CA ALA A 363 -22.34 -13.14 15.66
C ALA A 363 -21.69 -14.54 15.51
N ALA A 364 -20.46 -14.61 14.98
CA ALA A 364 -19.82 -15.89 14.62
C ALA A 364 -19.58 -16.84 15.81
N ALA A 365 -19.42 -16.28 17.03
CA ALA A 365 -19.22 -17.07 18.25
C ALA A 365 -20.45 -17.92 18.64
N ALA A 366 -21.67 -17.53 18.23
CA ALA A 366 -22.89 -18.26 18.55
C ALA A 366 -23.10 -19.52 17.68
N ALA A 367 -22.56 -19.53 16.46
CA ALA A 367 -22.82 -20.60 15.48
C ALA A 367 -21.94 -21.85 15.68
N ALA A 368 -20.81 -21.74 16.38
CA ALA A 368 -19.92 -22.87 16.66
C ALA A 368 -20.42 -23.79 17.80
N GLY A 369 -21.43 -23.36 18.56
CA GLY A 369 -21.89 -23.98 19.81
C GLY A 369 -22.84 -25.17 19.69
N SER A 370 -22.83 -25.93 18.59
CA SER A 370 -23.75 -27.07 18.42
C SER A 370 -23.15 -28.25 17.63
N LYS A 371 -22.36 -29.09 18.32
CA LYS A 371 -22.21 -30.51 17.99
C LYS A 371 -22.53 -31.35 19.23
N ALA A 372 -23.49 -32.26 19.09
CA ALA A 372 -23.91 -33.14 20.17
C ALA A 372 -22.82 -34.18 20.50
N ALA A 373 -22.64 -34.47 21.79
CA ALA A 373 -21.74 -35.51 22.26
C ALA A 373 -22.47 -36.85 22.45
N PRO A 374 -21.89 -37.99 22.01
CA PRO A 374 -22.27 -39.30 22.52
C PRO A 374 -21.66 -39.52 23.92
N ALA A 375 -22.40 -40.15 24.83
CA ALA A 375 -21.92 -40.44 26.18
C ALA A 375 -21.18 -41.79 26.27
N GLY A 376 -20.11 -41.88 27.09
CA GLY A 376 -19.39 -43.14 27.30
C GLY A 376 -18.26 -43.11 28.35
N ALA A 377 -18.53 -43.72 29.51
CA ALA A 377 -17.59 -44.37 30.45
C ALA A 377 -16.40 -43.60 31.10
N SER A 378 -16.58 -43.31 32.40
CA SER A 378 -15.69 -43.73 33.51
C SER A 378 -14.27 -43.16 33.71
N ALA A 379 -14.20 -42.13 34.54
CA ALA A 379 -13.30 -41.90 35.69
C ALA A 379 -12.03 -42.77 35.93
N ALA A 380 -10.92 -42.08 36.26
CA ALA A 380 -9.99 -42.46 37.35
C ALA A 380 -9.11 -41.27 37.81
N ALA A 381 -8.60 -41.36 39.05
CA ALA A 381 -7.44 -40.67 39.65
C ALA A 381 -7.32 -39.12 39.59
N ALA A 382 -7.39 -38.50 40.77
CA ALA A 382 -6.73 -37.22 41.06
C ALA A 382 -5.46 -37.47 41.89
N LEU A 383 -4.45 -36.58 41.83
CA LEU A 383 -3.55 -36.29 42.96
C LEU A 383 -2.71 -35.02 42.77
N SER A 384 -2.47 -34.39 43.92
CA SER A 384 -1.72 -33.17 44.24
C SER A 384 -0.46 -32.80 43.45
N ALA A 385 -0.29 -31.50 43.21
CA ALA A 385 0.85 -30.74 43.75
C ALA A 385 0.51 -29.24 43.88
N LEU A 386 0.46 -28.71 45.11
CA LEU A 386 0.40 -27.27 45.39
C LEU A 386 1.70 -26.87 46.11
N ALA A 387 2.42 -25.88 45.59
CA ALA A 387 3.68 -25.41 46.17
C ALA A 387 3.62 -23.89 46.37
N LEU A 388 3.48 -23.45 47.63
CA LEU A 388 3.59 -22.03 47.99
C LEU A 388 5.07 -21.65 48.20
N ALA A 389 5.45 -20.45 47.76
CA ALA A 389 6.58 -19.74 48.35
C ALA A 389 6.21 -19.24 49.75
N PRO A 390 7.15 -19.20 50.70
CA PRO A 390 7.52 -17.87 51.18
C PRO A 390 9.00 -17.72 51.62
N SER A 391 9.54 -16.52 51.48
CA SER A 391 9.93 -15.66 52.62
C SER A 391 10.64 -14.38 52.15
N VAL A 392 10.42 -13.28 52.86
CA VAL A 392 11.10 -11.99 52.64
C VAL A 392 11.82 -11.61 53.93
N GLY A 393 13.13 -11.36 53.86
CA GLY A 393 13.93 -10.84 54.97
C GLY A 393 14.26 -9.36 54.75
N PRO A 394 14.06 -8.46 55.74
CA PRO A 394 14.45 -7.06 55.61
C PRO A 394 15.94 -6.85 55.95
N GLY A 395 16.68 -6.12 55.09
CA GLY A 395 18.12 -5.93 55.29
C GLY A 395 18.71 -4.70 54.57
N ALA A 396 18.96 -3.65 55.37
CA ALA A 396 19.93 -2.55 55.16
C ALA A 396 20.06 -1.85 53.79
N LEU A 397 19.66 -0.57 53.79
CA LEU A 397 19.90 0.44 52.75
C LEU A 397 21.41 0.69 52.49
N ALA A 398 21.86 0.64 51.23
CA ALA A 398 23.16 1.17 50.80
C ALA A 398 23.13 1.66 49.34
N THR A 399 23.71 2.84 49.06
CA THR A 399 23.55 3.54 47.77
C THR A 399 24.81 3.51 46.88
N ARG A 400 24.72 2.85 45.70
CA ARG A 400 25.39 3.18 44.41
C ARG A 400 25.28 1.98 43.44
N GLY A 401 25.23 2.22 42.12
CA GLY A 401 25.43 1.13 41.13
C GLY A 401 24.49 1.04 39.92
N HIS A 402 23.76 2.09 39.52
CA HIS A 402 22.96 2.11 38.27
C HIS A 402 23.84 2.21 37.00
N THR A 403 24.76 1.27 36.82
CA THR A 403 25.63 1.12 35.65
C THR A 403 25.66 -0.30 35.10
N GLY A 404 25.55 -1.33 35.96
CA GLY A 404 25.63 -2.74 35.54
C GLY A 404 24.52 -3.18 34.58
N VAL A 405 23.28 -2.71 34.79
CA VAL A 405 22.13 -3.08 33.92
C VAL A 405 22.30 -2.53 32.50
N GLY A 406 22.78 -1.28 32.37
CA GLY A 406 23.02 -0.67 31.06
C GLY A 406 24.17 -1.34 30.29
N ILE A 407 25.26 -1.69 30.98
CA ILE A 407 26.38 -2.43 30.37
C ILE A 407 25.92 -3.83 29.92
N ARG A 408 25.12 -4.53 30.73
CA ARG A 408 24.60 -5.85 30.37
C ARG A 408 23.63 -5.78 29.17
N ALA A 409 22.70 -4.85 29.16
CA ALA A 409 21.77 -4.67 28.04
C ALA A 409 22.49 -4.24 26.75
N ALA A 410 23.55 -3.42 26.85
CA ALA A 410 24.41 -3.08 25.71
C ALA A 410 25.16 -4.30 25.17
N ALA A 411 25.76 -5.12 26.04
CA ALA A 411 26.45 -6.36 25.63
C ALA A 411 25.49 -7.41 25.05
N GLU A 412 24.27 -7.55 25.59
CA GLU A 412 23.24 -8.44 25.05
C GLU A 412 22.74 -7.95 23.67
N ALA A 413 22.65 -6.63 23.44
CA ALA A 413 22.34 -6.06 22.13
C ALA A 413 23.50 -6.17 21.13
N GLU A 414 24.75 -6.01 21.56
CA GLU A 414 25.95 -6.18 20.74
C GLU A 414 26.12 -7.65 20.30
N LEU A 415 25.85 -8.60 21.20
CA LEU A 415 25.83 -10.04 20.88
C LEU A 415 24.72 -10.38 19.87
N ALA A 416 23.53 -9.79 20.02
CA ALA A 416 22.43 -9.96 19.07
C ALA A 416 22.75 -9.37 17.69
N ALA A 417 23.39 -8.19 17.63
CA ALA A 417 23.85 -7.59 16.39
C ALA A 417 24.93 -8.43 15.70
N ALA A 418 25.86 -9.02 16.46
CA ALA A 418 26.88 -9.93 15.93
C ALA A 418 26.27 -11.22 15.36
N GLU A 419 25.26 -11.81 16.01
CA GLU A 419 24.55 -12.99 15.49
C GLU A 419 23.73 -12.68 14.23
N VAL A 420 23.14 -11.48 14.12
CA VAL A 420 22.50 -11.01 12.88
C VAL A 420 23.54 -10.86 11.76
N ALA A 421 24.66 -10.19 12.02
CA ALA A 421 25.73 -10.02 11.04
C ALA A 421 26.32 -11.36 10.56
N ARG A 422 26.50 -12.33 11.47
CA ARG A 422 26.94 -13.70 11.13
C ARG A 422 25.95 -14.40 10.20
N ARG A 423 24.64 -14.29 10.46
CA ARG A 423 23.59 -14.87 9.58
C ARG A 423 23.56 -14.20 8.21
N GLU A 424 23.71 -12.88 8.15
CA GLU A 424 23.82 -12.16 6.88
C GLU A 424 25.05 -12.61 6.08
N GLU A 425 26.19 -12.86 6.73
CA GLU A 425 27.39 -13.38 6.07
C GLU A 425 27.20 -14.83 5.56
N GLU A 426 26.62 -15.71 6.37
CA GLU A 426 26.28 -17.08 5.96
C GLU A 426 25.27 -17.11 4.79
N GLU A 427 24.29 -16.21 4.78
CA GLU A 427 23.32 -16.09 3.68
C GLU A 427 23.97 -15.51 2.41
N ARG A 428 24.85 -14.50 2.54
CA ARG A 428 25.64 -13.98 1.42
C ARG A 428 26.58 -15.04 0.83
N GLU A 429 27.17 -15.91 1.65
CA GLU A 429 28.02 -17.00 1.14
C GLU A 429 27.21 -18.08 0.43
N ARG A 430 26.05 -18.48 0.99
CA ARG A 430 25.10 -19.40 0.32
C ARG A 430 24.61 -18.83 -1.00
N GLN A 431 24.32 -17.53 -1.05
CA GLN A 431 23.96 -16.81 -2.26
C GLN A 431 25.13 -16.82 -3.26
N ARG A 432 26.37 -16.55 -2.83
CA ARG A 432 27.54 -16.59 -3.72
C ARG A 432 27.77 -17.99 -4.32
N ARG A 433 27.65 -19.06 -3.52
CA ARG A 433 27.76 -20.44 -4.04
C ARG A 433 26.67 -20.75 -5.07
N ARG A 434 25.42 -20.37 -4.83
CA ARG A 434 24.33 -20.46 -5.83
C ARG A 434 24.66 -19.66 -7.11
N GLU A 435 25.21 -18.46 -6.96
CA GLU A 435 25.64 -17.65 -8.12
C GLU A 435 26.75 -18.35 -8.90
N GLU A 436 27.75 -18.94 -8.21
CA GLU A 436 28.90 -19.68 -8.75
C GLU A 436 28.53 -21.03 -9.40
N GLU A 437 27.55 -21.75 -8.85
CA GLU A 437 27.12 -23.10 -9.29
C GLU A 437 26.00 -23.08 -10.34
N ALA A 438 25.25 -21.98 -10.51
CA ALA A 438 24.09 -21.94 -11.42
C ALA A 438 24.45 -21.90 -12.92
N GLU A 439 24.13 -23.00 -13.60
CA GLU A 439 24.08 -23.19 -15.06
C GLU A 439 22.94 -22.41 -15.71
N ASP A 440 22.92 -22.26 -17.04
CA ASP A 440 21.86 -21.51 -17.72
C ASP A 440 20.52 -22.28 -17.79
N ILE A 441 19.41 -21.54 -17.65
CA ILE A 441 18.04 -22.06 -17.69
C ILE A 441 17.38 -21.90 -19.06
N TYR A 442 17.85 -20.95 -19.89
CA TYR A 442 17.25 -20.67 -21.20
C TYR A 442 18.08 -21.28 -22.33
N VAL A 443 18.03 -22.61 -22.49
CA VAL A 443 18.89 -23.37 -23.43
C VAL A 443 18.28 -23.67 -24.80
N ASP A 444 17.04 -23.23 -25.06
CA ASP A 444 16.30 -23.49 -26.30
C ASP A 444 16.58 -22.44 -27.41
N GLU A 445 16.68 -22.88 -28.66
CA GLU A 445 17.03 -22.02 -29.81
C GLU A 445 16.03 -20.90 -30.12
N SER A 446 14.80 -20.96 -29.60
CA SER A 446 13.81 -19.89 -29.75
C SER A 446 14.18 -18.59 -29.01
N VAL A 447 14.97 -18.67 -27.94
CA VAL A 447 15.41 -17.52 -27.13
C VAL A 447 16.87 -17.20 -27.41
N VAL A 448 17.11 -16.11 -28.13
CA VAL A 448 18.45 -15.71 -28.58
C VAL A 448 19.32 -15.27 -27.40
N GLU A 449 20.48 -15.88 -27.23
CA GLU A 449 21.50 -15.36 -26.31
C GLU A 449 22.17 -14.10 -26.88
N LEU A 450 22.21 -13.03 -26.08
CA LEU A 450 22.94 -11.82 -26.40
C LEU A 450 24.09 -11.62 -25.40
N THR A 451 25.29 -11.37 -25.91
CA THR A 451 26.41 -10.97 -25.04
C THR A 451 26.23 -9.52 -24.58
N ALA A 452 26.97 -9.10 -23.54
CA ALA A 452 26.98 -7.70 -23.13
C ALA A 452 27.36 -6.74 -24.27
N ARG A 453 28.19 -7.16 -25.24
CA ARG A 453 28.51 -6.34 -26.41
C ARG A 453 27.35 -6.28 -27.40
N ASP A 454 26.64 -7.37 -27.65
CA ASP A 454 25.44 -7.35 -28.51
C ASP A 454 24.33 -6.47 -27.89
N VAL A 455 24.18 -6.50 -26.55
CA VAL A 455 23.29 -5.59 -25.82
C VAL A 455 23.76 -4.13 -25.92
N GLU A 456 25.05 -3.84 -25.76
CA GLU A 456 25.56 -2.48 -25.92
C GLU A 456 25.36 -1.96 -27.36
N LEU A 457 25.57 -2.82 -28.37
CA LEU A 457 25.31 -2.54 -29.78
C LEU A 457 23.81 -2.35 -30.10
N LEU A 458 22.90 -2.98 -29.35
CA LEU A 458 21.46 -2.69 -29.40
C LEU A 458 21.09 -1.32 -28.82
N LEU A 459 21.83 -0.85 -27.80
CA LEU A 459 21.56 0.43 -27.13
C LEU A 459 22.19 1.63 -27.84
N THR A 460 23.36 1.46 -28.44
CA THR A 460 24.11 2.55 -29.10
C THR A 460 23.58 2.87 -30.50
N PRO A 461 23.61 4.15 -30.95
CA PRO A 461 23.37 4.49 -32.35
C PRO A 461 24.39 3.83 -33.27
N ALA A 462 23.96 3.31 -34.43
CA ALA A 462 24.81 2.53 -35.34
C ALA A 462 26.08 3.28 -35.82
N ALA A 463 26.01 4.60 -35.97
CA ALA A 463 27.15 5.46 -36.33
C ALA A 463 28.24 5.56 -35.25
N ALA A 464 28.01 5.06 -34.03
CA ALA A 464 29.00 4.96 -32.96
C ALA A 464 29.70 3.59 -32.90
N ALA A 465 29.25 2.60 -33.68
CA ALA A 465 29.87 1.28 -33.76
C ALA A 465 31.05 1.27 -34.75
N THR A 466 32.05 0.43 -34.50
CA THR A 466 33.18 0.23 -35.46
C THR A 466 32.70 -0.47 -36.75
N PRO A 467 33.47 -0.44 -37.86
CA PRO A 467 33.04 -1.03 -39.13
C PRO A 467 32.67 -2.53 -39.06
N GLU A 468 33.39 -3.32 -38.26
CA GLU A 468 33.07 -4.74 -38.03
C GLU A 468 31.78 -4.91 -37.20
N GLU A 469 31.57 -4.02 -36.23
CA GLU A 469 30.38 -4.02 -35.39
C GLU A 469 29.15 -3.50 -36.13
N GLN A 470 29.29 -2.59 -37.10
CA GLN A 470 28.21 -2.15 -37.97
C GLN A 470 27.57 -3.33 -38.74
N GLN A 471 28.37 -4.36 -39.07
CA GLN A 471 27.85 -5.59 -39.68
C GLN A 471 27.02 -6.43 -38.68
N ARG A 472 27.38 -6.48 -37.39
CA ARG A 472 26.58 -7.14 -36.33
C ARG A 472 25.34 -6.33 -35.97
N VAL A 473 25.49 -5.01 -35.84
CA VAL A 473 24.40 -4.03 -35.64
C VAL A 473 23.39 -4.12 -36.77
N GLY A 474 23.79 -4.34 -38.02
CA GLY A 474 22.86 -4.49 -39.15
C GLY A 474 21.79 -5.57 -38.94
N HIS A 475 22.17 -6.73 -38.37
CA HIS A 475 21.24 -7.80 -38.01
C HIS A 475 20.47 -7.50 -36.71
N LEU A 476 21.13 -6.94 -35.70
CA LEU A 476 20.50 -6.59 -34.42
C LEU A 476 19.47 -5.45 -34.55
N SER A 477 19.72 -4.46 -35.40
CA SER A 477 18.84 -3.31 -35.66
C SER A 477 17.75 -3.56 -36.71
N ALA A 478 17.71 -4.77 -37.28
CA ALA A 478 16.68 -5.20 -38.22
C ALA A 478 15.36 -5.63 -37.54
N SER A 479 15.39 -5.97 -36.25
CA SER A 479 14.22 -6.42 -35.46
C SER A 479 14.05 -5.62 -34.17
N SER A 480 12.83 -5.63 -33.63
CA SER A 480 12.61 -5.31 -32.21
C SER A 480 12.97 -6.52 -31.34
N TRP A 481 13.25 -6.28 -30.06
CA TRP A 481 13.67 -7.33 -29.13
C TRP A 481 12.85 -7.30 -27.84
N LEU A 482 12.33 -8.45 -27.42
CA LEU A 482 11.88 -8.70 -26.05
C LEU A 482 13.06 -9.29 -25.27
N LEU A 483 13.82 -8.43 -24.61
CA LEU A 483 15.02 -8.78 -23.87
C LEU A 483 14.69 -9.06 -22.40
N VAL A 484 14.96 -10.27 -21.95
CA VAL A 484 14.88 -10.67 -20.54
C VAL A 484 16.27 -10.68 -19.92
N VAL A 485 16.50 -9.74 -19.00
CA VAL A 485 17.65 -9.71 -18.12
C VAL A 485 17.37 -10.65 -16.96
N TYR A 486 18.10 -11.77 -16.90
CA TYR A 486 17.84 -12.86 -15.97
C TYR A 486 19.09 -13.25 -15.17
N ALA A 487 18.89 -14.13 -14.19
CA ALA A 487 19.94 -14.75 -13.41
C ALA A 487 19.49 -16.19 -13.09
N PRO A 488 20.26 -17.24 -13.43
CA PRO A 488 19.73 -18.60 -13.41
C PRO A 488 19.49 -19.18 -12.01
N TRP A 489 20.18 -18.67 -10.98
CA TRP A 489 19.89 -19.00 -9.57
C TRP A 489 18.56 -18.40 -9.06
N CYS A 490 17.94 -17.49 -9.82
CA CYS A 490 16.75 -16.77 -9.39
C CYS A 490 15.48 -17.60 -9.68
N PRO A 491 14.68 -17.95 -8.66
CA PRO A 491 13.47 -18.77 -8.86
C PRO A 491 12.40 -18.04 -9.68
N PHE A 492 12.38 -16.71 -9.68
CA PHE A 492 11.48 -15.91 -10.53
C PHE A 492 11.88 -15.95 -12.01
N CYS A 493 13.16 -16.25 -12.33
CA CYS A 493 13.60 -16.47 -13.71
C CYS A 493 13.26 -17.91 -14.15
N GLN A 494 13.54 -18.90 -13.31
CA GLN A 494 13.16 -20.30 -13.54
C GLN A 494 11.64 -20.45 -13.78
N ALA A 495 10.81 -19.86 -12.93
CA ALA A 495 9.35 -19.91 -13.10
C ALA A 495 8.81 -19.07 -14.27
N LEU A 496 9.60 -18.14 -14.83
CA LEU A 496 9.27 -17.40 -16.05
C LEU A 496 9.56 -18.21 -17.32
N GLU A 497 10.42 -19.22 -17.23
CA GLU A 497 10.99 -19.95 -18.36
C GLU A 497 9.93 -20.44 -19.38
N PRO A 498 8.86 -21.17 -18.98
CA PRO A 498 7.91 -21.72 -19.94
C PRO A 498 7.12 -20.65 -20.71
N SER A 499 6.81 -19.52 -20.05
CA SER A 499 6.11 -18.40 -20.69
C SER A 499 6.99 -17.65 -21.68
N LEU A 500 8.29 -17.52 -21.40
CA LEU A 500 9.20 -16.89 -22.35
C LEU A 500 9.43 -17.76 -23.59
N LEU A 501 9.62 -19.08 -23.40
CA LEU A 501 9.76 -20.05 -24.49
C LEU A 501 8.49 -20.08 -25.38
N HIS A 502 7.30 -20.11 -24.77
CA HIS A 502 6.05 -20.05 -25.52
C HIS A 502 5.92 -18.73 -26.30
N THR A 503 6.22 -17.59 -25.66
CA THR A 503 6.20 -16.27 -26.30
C THR A 503 7.17 -16.19 -27.48
N ALA A 504 8.36 -16.79 -27.35
CA ALA A 504 9.35 -16.88 -28.43
C ALA A 504 8.86 -17.72 -29.62
N GLY A 505 8.26 -18.88 -29.36
CA GLY A 505 7.65 -19.72 -30.39
C GLY A 505 6.51 -19.06 -31.15
N VAL A 506 5.64 -18.30 -30.45
CA VAL A 506 4.54 -17.55 -31.07
C VAL A 506 5.08 -16.40 -31.94
N LEU A 507 5.95 -15.54 -31.39
CA LEU A 507 6.52 -14.39 -32.09
C LEU A 507 7.37 -14.81 -33.30
N GLY A 508 8.07 -15.94 -33.21
CA GLY A 508 8.83 -16.52 -34.34
C GLY A 508 7.97 -17.03 -35.49
N GLY A 509 6.67 -17.29 -35.26
CA GLY A 509 5.71 -17.76 -36.28
C GLY A 509 4.71 -16.71 -36.79
N GLU A 510 4.54 -15.60 -36.07
CA GLU A 510 3.47 -14.62 -36.33
C GLU A 510 3.79 -13.67 -37.50
N LYS A 511 3.16 -13.89 -38.66
CA LYS A 511 3.39 -13.10 -39.88
C LYS A 511 3.10 -11.61 -39.68
N GLY A 512 4.17 -10.81 -39.70
CA GLY A 512 4.12 -9.35 -39.57
C GLY A 512 4.75 -8.82 -38.28
N VAL A 513 4.94 -9.68 -37.26
CA VAL A 513 5.57 -9.26 -36.00
C VAL A 513 7.09 -9.46 -36.08
N ASN A 514 7.81 -8.36 -36.31
CA ASN A 514 9.28 -8.35 -36.38
C ASN A 514 9.90 -8.15 -34.98
N THR A 515 9.50 -8.97 -34.00
CA THR A 515 10.05 -8.97 -32.64
C THR A 515 10.66 -10.32 -32.30
N ARG A 516 11.94 -10.34 -31.92
CA ARG A 516 12.64 -11.55 -31.46
C ARG A 516 12.70 -11.57 -29.94
N VAL A 517 12.68 -12.75 -29.34
CA VAL A 517 12.91 -12.92 -27.89
C VAL A 517 14.38 -13.19 -27.64
N ALA A 518 14.94 -12.55 -26.60
CA ALA A 518 16.33 -12.69 -26.23
C ALA A 518 16.54 -12.73 -24.71
N LYS A 519 17.63 -13.38 -24.30
CA LYS A 519 18.11 -13.45 -22.93
C LYS A 519 19.43 -12.69 -22.79
N PHE A 520 19.67 -12.09 -21.62
CA PHE A 520 20.97 -11.59 -21.20
C PHE A 520 21.23 -11.97 -19.74
N ARG A 521 22.33 -12.71 -19.51
CA ARG A 521 22.74 -13.15 -18.17
C ARG A 521 23.33 -11.96 -17.41
N GLY A 522 22.58 -11.45 -16.44
CA GLY A 522 22.89 -10.20 -15.73
C GLY A 522 23.45 -10.37 -14.31
N ASP A 523 23.72 -11.59 -13.84
CA ASP A 523 24.35 -11.86 -12.55
C ASP A 523 25.89 -11.80 -12.63
N ARG A 524 26.58 -12.25 -11.56
CA ARG A 524 28.05 -12.29 -11.45
C ARG A 524 28.71 -10.96 -11.85
N ASP A 525 29.66 -11.01 -12.79
CA ASP A 525 30.42 -9.90 -13.37
C ASP A 525 29.57 -8.95 -14.22
N MET A 526 28.47 -9.43 -14.82
CA MET A 526 27.55 -8.60 -15.60
C MET A 526 26.61 -7.73 -14.75
N ARG A 527 26.58 -7.93 -13.42
CA ARG A 527 25.72 -7.20 -12.48
C ARG A 527 25.83 -5.68 -12.57
N GLN A 528 27.03 -5.13 -12.77
CA GLN A 528 27.23 -3.70 -12.90
C GLN A 528 26.76 -3.18 -14.27
N PHE A 529 27.03 -3.92 -15.35
CA PHE A 529 26.54 -3.59 -16.70
C PHE A 529 25.01 -3.61 -16.77
N ALA A 530 24.36 -4.64 -16.22
CA ALA A 530 22.91 -4.76 -16.17
C ALA A 530 22.25 -3.60 -15.38
N ARG A 531 22.90 -3.14 -14.32
CA ARG A 531 22.45 -1.95 -13.57
C ARG A 531 22.59 -0.68 -14.43
N ASP A 532 23.80 -0.39 -14.91
CA ASP A 532 24.15 0.92 -15.47
C ASP A 532 23.66 1.12 -16.91
N ARG A 533 23.53 0.05 -17.70
CA ARG A 533 23.05 0.10 -19.10
C ARG A 533 21.56 -0.21 -19.26
N LEU A 534 20.99 -1.06 -18.41
CA LEU A 534 19.62 -1.58 -18.56
C LEU A 534 18.66 -1.18 -17.42
N ASN A 535 19.13 -0.39 -16.44
CA ASN A 535 18.37 -0.03 -15.24
C ASN A 535 17.76 -1.26 -14.53
N THR A 536 18.60 -2.29 -14.38
CA THR A 536 18.23 -3.55 -13.72
C THR A 536 18.55 -3.50 -12.23
N SER A 537 17.50 -3.40 -11.41
CA SER A 537 17.53 -3.50 -9.95
C SER A 537 17.21 -4.89 -9.40
N SER A 538 16.55 -5.72 -10.21
CA SER A 538 15.93 -7.00 -9.83
C SER A 538 15.79 -7.93 -11.03
N PHE A 539 15.79 -9.24 -10.78
CA PHE A 539 15.63 -10.29 -11.80
C PHE A 539 14.30 -11.03 -11.65
N PRO A 540 13.62 -11.42 -12.75
CA PRO A 540 13.89 -10.99 -14.11
C PRO A 540 13.48 -9.52 -14.32
N THR A 541 14.20 -8.81 -15.19
CA THR A 541 13.81 -7.51 -15.74
C THR A 541 13.51 -7.68 -17.23
N ILE A 542 12.33 -7.27 -17.67
CA ILE A 542 11.84 -7.49 -19.04
C ILE A 542 11.76 -6.15 -19.78
N LEU A 543 12.37 -6.09 -20.96
CA LEU A 543 12.58 -4.87 -21.73
C LEU A 543 12.15 -5.09 -23.19
N SER A 544 11.36 -4.19 -23.77
CA SER A 544 11.30 -4.03 -25.22
C SER A 544 12.42 -3.10 -25.64
N VAL A 545 13.34 -3.58 -26.48
CA VAL A 545 14.45 -2.78 -27.04
C VAL A 545 14.21 -2.62 -28.54
N ARG A 546 14.16 -1.36 -28.99
CA ARG A 546 13.68 -1.01 -30.34
C ARG A 546 14.64 -0.10 -31.09
N PRO A 547 15.22 -0.54 -32.22
CA PRO A 547 16.02 0.32 -33.08
C PRO A 547 15.12 1.40 -33.71
N ARG A 548 15.47 2.68 -33.54
CA ARG A 548 14.76 3.78 -34.23
C ARG A 548 15.14 3.77 -35.71
N HIS A 549 14.22 3.36 -36.57
CA HIS A 549 14.40 3.42 -38.02
C HIS A 549 14.64 4.86 -38.51
N SER A 550 15.49 5.02 -39.51
CA SER A 550 15.87 6.31 -40.13
C SER A 550 14.77 6.86 -41.05
N GLY A 551 13.58 7.09 -40.48
CA GLY A 551 12.33 7.39 -41.21
C GLY A 551 12.05 8.87 -41.50
N GLN A 552 12.96 9.79 -41.20
CA GLN A 552 12.86 11.19 -41.63
C GLN A 552 14.21 11.72 -42.13
N GLN A 553 14.18 12.59 -43.14
CA GLN A 553 15.36 13.21 -43.74
C GLN A 553 15.91 14.31 -42.83
N GLY A 554 16.82 13.94 -41.92
CA GLY A 554 17.50 14.87 -41.03
C GLY A 554 18.55 14.14 -40.18
N GLN A 555 19.78 14.65 -40.15
CA GLN A 555 20.91 13.97 -39.52
C GLN A 555 20.78 13.94 -37.98
N GLN A 556 20.24 12.85 -37.42
CA GLN A 556 20.60 12.35 -36.09
C GLN A 556 20.10 10.91 -35.90
N GLN A 557 21.03 9.95 -35.87
CA GLN A 557 20.73 8.60 -35.38
C GLN A 557 20.59 8.67 -33.85
N GLN A 558 19.37 8.56 -33.35
CA GLN A 558 19.08 8.55 -31.93
C GLN A 558 19.22 7.13 -31.36
N ALA A 559 19.51 7.02 -30.07
CA ALA A 559 19.64 5.74 -29.38
C ALA A 559 18.34 4.91 -29.44
N ALA A 560 18.46 3.60 -29.24
CA ALA A 560 17.31 2.70 -29.24
C ALA A 560 16.31 3.07 -28.13
N LEU A 561 15.02 2.90 -28.43
CA LEU A 561 13.98 3.06 -27.43
C LEU A 561 13.93 1.79 -26.56
N VAL A 562 14.16 1.96 -25.26
CA VAL A 562 14.04 0.90 -24.26
C VAL A 562 12.79 1.15 -23.41
N VAL A 563 11.84 0.23 -23.44
CA VAL A 563 10.64 0.25 -22.59
C VAL A 563 10.72 -0.90 -21.61
N LYS A 564 10.73 -0.62 -20.30
CA LYS A 564 10.68 -1.64 -19.25
C LYS A 564 9.23 -2.01 -18.94
N MET A 565 8.88 -3.29 -19.03
CA MET A 565 7.56 -3.80 -18.63
C MET A 565 7.32 -3.51 -17.14
N ARG A 566 6.18 -2.93 -16.78
CA ARG A 566 5.86 -2.57 -15.38
C ARG A 566 4.87 -3.54 -14.74
N GLY A 567 3.98 -4.12 -15.54
CA GLY A 567 3.00 -5.13 -15.12
C GLY A 567 3.57 -6.29 -14.29
N GLU A 568 2.76 -6.74 -13.33
CA GLU A 568 3.08 -7.84 -12.41
C GLU A 568 2.98 -9.22 -13.09
N ARG A 569 1.99 -9.37 -13.99
CA ARG A 569 1.75 -10.59 -14.75
C ARG A 569 2.77 -10.73 -15.87
N ARG A 570 3.38 -11.92 -15.94
CA ARG A 570 4.50 -12.27 -16.86
C ARG A 570 4.28 -13.64 -17.52
N ASP A 571 3.03 -14.06 -17.58
CA ASP A 571 2.55 -15.15 -18.43
C ASP A 571 2.68 -14.82 -19.93
N SER A 572 2.54 -15.82 -20.79
CA SER A 572 2.62 -15.69 -22.24
C SER A 572 1.69 -14.61 -22.84
N ASP A 573 0.46 -14.48 -22.34
CA ASP A 573 -0.50 -13.53 -22.90
C ASP A 573 -0.13 -12.09 -22.54
N SER A 574 0.29 -11.85 -21.30
CA SER A 574 0.91 -10.59 -20.85
C SER A 574 2.19 -10.30 -21.64
N LEU A 575 2.99 -11.35 -21.92
CA LEU A 575 4.12 -11.43 -22.84
C LEU A 575 3.83 -10.76 -24.20
N LEU A 576 2.87 -11.37 -24.90
CA LEU A 576 2.46 -11.02 -26.25
C LEU A 576 1.75 -9.67 -26.29
N ASN A 577 0.93 -9.34 -25.30
CA ASN A 577 0.23 -8.06 -25.22
C ASN A 577 1.20 -6.90 -25.03
N PHE A 578 2.23 -7.02 -24.18
CA PHE A 578 3.27 -6.01 -24.03
C PHE A 578 4.06 -5.78 -25.34
N VAL A 579 4.36 -6.85 -26.09
CA VAL A 579 4.99 -6.72 -27.42
C VAL A 579 4.03 -6.05 -28.43
N ARG A 580 2.75 -6.44 -28.45
CA ARG A 580 1.75 -5.93 -29.40
C ARG A 580 1.36 -4.48 -29.15
N GLN A 581 1.18 -4.06 -27.89
CA GLN A 581 0.85 -2.66 -27.54
C GLN A 581 1.92 -1.66 -28.02
N LEU A 582 3.17 -2.11 -28.11
CA LEU A 582 4.27 -1.27 -28.57
C LEU A 582 4.44 -1.30 -30.11
N SER A 583 3.98 -2.35 -30.81
CA SER A 583 4.33 -2.66 -32.20
C SER A 583 3.56 -1.86 -33.24
#